data_AF-A0A3M1NBC7-F1
#
_entry.id   AF-A0A3M1NBC7-F1
#
_cell.length_a   1.000
_cell.length_b   1.000
_cell.length_c   1.000
_cell.angle_alpha   90.00
_cell.angle_beta   90.00
_cell.angle_gamma   90.00
#
_symmetry.space_group_name_H-M   'P 1'
#
loop_
_entity.id
_entity.type
_entity.pdbx_description
1 polymer ?
#
loop_
_entity_poly.entity_id
_entity_poly.type
_entity_poly.pdbx_seq_one_letter_code
_entity_poly.pdbx_strand_id
1 'polypeptide(L)'
;MRLFYLANVRLPTEKAHGLQIVQNCAAFAEQGAQVTLYVARRFNTPELRKVQDIHEHYGVPHNFAIKRVPCLDLLPLGRAERLLFAIQTLSYTLALLALMCLRRAELYYSRDALTLLALSALKPRRALVYEAHTLAQSRLGRWLQGLCLRRVGLVVATTGYLAARLQERGASRVMVAHDGFRAERFANLPDQKAARQRLSLPTDAFVVGYVGRLHTVGMSKGVDVLIDAIAASARPISLCLVGGPDEMAEQLQARWRAHGLSEARFLAVGQVKPSEVPLYLAAFDVCALPLPFTE
;
A
#
# COMPACT_ATOMS: atom_id res chain seq x y z
N MET A 1 10.18 11.12 21.96
CA MET A 1 11.08 11.09 20.78
C MET A 1 10.36 11.72 19.59
N ARG A 2 10.98 12.63 18.84
CA ARG A 2 10.39 13.19 17.60
C ARG A 2 10.77 12.34 16.39
N LEU A 3 9.77 11.96 15.60
CA LEU A 3 9.94 11.13 14.40
C LEU A 3 9.31 11.83 13.20
N PHE A 4 10.10 12.01 12.14
CA PHE A 4 9.59 12.46 10.85
C PHE A 4 9.46 11.28 9.90
N TYR A 5 8.24 10.94 9.52
CA TYR A 5 7.95 9.94 8.50
C TYR A 5 7.91 10.65 7.15
N LEU A 6 8.79 10.29 6.21
CA LEU A 6 8.95 10.98 4.94
C LEU A 6 8.48 10.06 3.80
N ALA A 7 7.53 10.51 2.99
CA ALA A 7 7.02 9.69 1.89
C ALA A 7 6.67 10.56 0.66
N ASN A 8 7.37 10.34 -0.46
CA ASN A 8 6.99 10.93 -1.74
C ASN A 8 5.74 10.23 -2.33
N VAL A 9 4.60 10.41 -1.68
CA VAL A 9 3.34 9.77 -2.03
C VAL A 9 2.23 10.79 -2.20
N ARG A 10 1.26 10.45 -3.04
CA ARG A 10 -0.06 11.07 -3.04
C ARG A 10 -0.86 10.48 -1.87
N LEU A 11 -1.40 11.33 -1.01
CA LEU A 11 -2.22 10.92 0.12
C LEU A 11 -3.51 11.76 0.15
N PRO A 12 -4.72 11.19 0.31
CA PRO A 12 -4.98 9.75 0.32
C PRO A 12 -4.70 9.12 -1.06
N THR A 13 -4.66 7.80 -1.10
CA THR A 13 -4.45 7.00 -2.31
C THR A 13 -5.25 5.72 -2.23
N GLU A 14 -5.67 5.26 -3.40
CA GLU A 14 -6.25 3.96 -3.72
C GLU A 14 -5.30 2.78 -3.46
N LYS A 15 -4.00 3.03 -3.26
CA LYS A 15 -2.99 1.98 -3.10
C LYS A 15 -2.82 1.58 -1.64
N ALA A 16 -2.57 0.28 -1.40
CA ALA A 16 -2.38 -0.28 -0.07
C ALA A 16 -1.25 0.38 0.75
N HIS A 17 -0.24 0.94 0.09
CA HIS A 17 0.84 1.63 0.80
C HIS A 17 0.36 2.86 1.58
N GLY A 18 -0.73 3.53 1.18
CA GLY A 18 -1.28 4.65 1.93
C GLY A 18 -1.76 4.22 3.31
N LEU A 19 -2.48 3.09 3.37
CA LEU A 19 -2.96 2.49 4.60
C LEU A 19 -1.80 2.13 5.55
N GLN A 20 -0.77 1.48 5.00
CA GLN A 20 0.38 1.02 5.77
C GLN A 20 1.19 2.20 6.35
N ILE A 21 1.46 3.25 5.56
CA ILE A 21 2.14 4.47 6.03
C ILE A 21 1.36 5.12 7.19
N VAL A 22 0.05 5.26 7.03
CA VAL A 22 -0.82 5.93 8.00
C VAL A 22 -0.95 5.11 9.29
N GLN A 23 -1.08 3.79 9.19
CA GLN A 23 -1.09 2.91 10.36
C GLN A 23 0.26 2.90 11.08
N ASN A 24 1.38 2.87 10.38
CA ASN A 24 2.71 2.97 11.00
C ASN A 24 2.86 4.28 11.77
N CYS A 25 2.41 5.41 11.20
CA CYS A 25 2.47 6.71 11.90
C CYS A 25 1.63 6.70 13.18
N ALA A 26 0.42 6.16 13.14
CA ALA A 26 -0.44 6.04 14.31
C ALA A 26 0.17 5.12 15.38
N ALA A 27 0.71 3.97 14.97
CA ALA A 27 1.34 3.00 15.87
C ALA A 27 2.60 3.58 16.54
N PHE A 28 3.45 4.29 15.80
CA PHE A 28 4.60 4.98 16.40
C PHE A 28 4.16 6.05 17.42
N ALA A 29 3.08 6.77 17.12
CA ALA A 29 2.53 7.77 18.05
C ALA A 29 1.92 7.12 19.31
N GLU A 30 1.25 5.97 19.20
CA GLU A 30 0.77 5.17 20.33
C GLU A 30 1.91 4.70 21.24
N GLN A 31 3.08 4.43 20.68
CA GLN A 31 4.30 4.12 21.44
C GLN A 31 5.00 5.38 22.01
N GLY A 32 4.35 6.54 21.98
CA GLY A 32 4.85 7.78 22.59
C GLY A 32 5.78 8.63 21.71
N ALA A 33 5.91 8.32 20.41
CA ALA A 33 6.65 9.18 19.49
C ALA A 33 5.83 10.41 19.07
N GLN A 34 6.46 11.58 19.00
CA GLN A 34 5.88 12.76 18.39
C GLN A 34 6.06 12.66 16.86
N VAL A 35 5.08 12.08 16.19
CA VAL A 35 5.16 11.77 14.75
C VAL A 35 4.65 12.93 13.89
N THR A 36 5.43 13.27 12.86
CA THR A 36 4.96 14.09 11.74
C THR A 36 5.20 13.38 10.42
N LEU A 37 4.12 13.10 9.70
CA LEU A 37 4.14 12.54 8.36
C LEU A 37 4.27 13.66 7.31
N TYR A 38 5.38 13.69 6.59
CA TYR A 38 5.62 14.58 5.46
C TYR A 38 5.33 13.85 4.16
N VAL A 39 4.39 14.36 3.37
CA VAL A 39 4.02 13.80 2.07
C VAL A 39 4.04 14.84 0.96
N ALA A 40 4.18 14.40 -0.28
CA ALA A 40 4.17 15.28 -1.44
C ALA A 40 2.81 15.99 -1.62
N ARG A 41 2.84 17.27 -1.99
CA ARG A 41 1.66 18.05 -2.37
C ARG A 41 1.30 17.78 -3.82
N ARG A 42 0.68 16.62 -4.06
CA ARG A 42 0.25 16.15 -5.37
C ARG A 42 -1.25 16.34 -5.59
N PHE A 43 -1.65 16.57 -6.82
CA PHE A 43 -3.05 16.58 -7.23
C PHE A 43 -3.66 15.19 -7.04
N ASN A 44 -4.89 15.17 -6.52
CA ASN A 44 -5.63 13.94 -6.29
C ASN A 44 -6.74 13.72 -7.32
N THR A 45 -7.26 12.50 -7.36
CA THR A 45 -8.45 12.20 -8.18
C THR A 45 -9.66 12.97 -7.63
N PRO A 46 -10.68 13.26 -8.46
CA PRO A 46 -11.88 13.96 -7.99
C PRO A 46 -12.53 13.29 -6.77
N GLU A 47 -12.52 11.96 -6.70
CA GLU A 47 -13.11 11.17 -5.62
C GLU A 47 -12.30 11.36 -4.34
N LEU A 48 -10.97 11.22 -4.42
CA LEU A 48 -10.08 11.33 -3.26
C LEU A 48 -9.86 12.76 -2.79
N ARG A 49 -10.16 13.78 -3.61
CA ARG A 49 -10.20 15.19 -3.18
C ARG A 49 -11.33 15.47 -2.19
N LYS A 50 -12.39 14.66 -2.18
CA LYS A 50 -13.51 14.80 -1.25
C LYS A 50 -13.16 14.35 0.17
N VAL A 51 -12.05 13.63 0.34
CA VAL A 51 -11.57 13.21 1.65
C VAL A 51 -11.00 14.42 2.40
N GLN A 52 -11.73 14.84 3.44
CA GLN A 52 -11.33 15.97 4.29
C GLN A 52 -10.40 15.53 5.43
N ASP A 53 -10.65 14.34 5.99
CA ASP A 53 -9.90 13.78 7.11
C ASP A 53 -9.16 12.49 6.70
N ILE A 54 -7.83 12.52 6.79
CA ILE A 54 -6.99 11.37 6.44
C ILE A 54 -7.01 10.30 7.53
N HIS A 55 -7.08 10.71 8.80
CA HIS A 55 -7.08 9.79 9.93
C HIS A 55 -8.36 8.96 9.92
N GLU A 56 -9.51 9.61 9.73
CA GLU A 56 -10.81 8.94 9.59
C GLU A 56 -10.86 8.04 8.35
N HIS A 57 -10.40 8.53 7.19
CA HIS A 57 -10.40 7.75 5.95
C HIS A 57 -9.64 6.43 6.06
N TYR A 58 -8.53 6.42 6.82
CA TYR A 58 -7.72 5.22 7.04
C TYR A 58 -8.05 4.49 8.36
N GLY A 59 -9.02 4.98 9.14
CA GLY A 59 -9.47 4.37 10.39
C GLY A 59 -8.39 4.34 11.48
N VAL A 60 -7.69 5.45 11.67
CA VAL A 60 -6.63 5.60 12.70
C VAL A 60 -6.94 6.79 13.65
N PRO A 61 -6.42 6.78 14.89
CA PRO A 61 -6.60 7.91 15.80
C PRO A 61 -5.85 9.17 15.34
N HIS A 62 -6.36 10.35 15.72
CA HIS A 62 -5.74 11.66 15.48
C HIS A 62 -4.55 11.96 16.40
N ASN A 63 -3.56 11.07 16.43
CA ASN A 63 -2.40 11.15 17.35
C ASN A 63 -1.07 11.54 16.68
N PHE A 64 -1.07 11.81 15.37
CA PHE A 64 0.10 12.30 14.62
C PHE A 64 -0.27 13.41 13.65
N ALA A 65 0.70 14.26 13.32
CA ALA A 65 0.51 15.37 12.38
C ALA A 65 0.82 14.97 10.94
N ILE A 66 0.11 15.56 9.97
CA ILE A 66 0.39 15.39 8.53
C ILE A 66 0.76 16.76 7.93
N LYS A 67 1.85 16.82 7.17
CA LYS A 67 2.32 18.03 6.48
C LYS A 67 2.57 17.75 5.01
N ARG A 68 2.20 18.71 4.16
CA ARG A 68 2.41 18.64 2.72
C ARG A 68 3.68 19.39 2.33
N VAL A 69 4.55 18.73 1.58
CA VAL A 69 5.79 19.30 1.01
C VAL A 69 5.51 19.72 -0.43
N PRO A 70 5.82 20.97 -0.82
CA PRO A 70 5.57 21.42 -2.18
C PRO A 70 6.40 20.59 -3.18
N CYS A 71 5.82 20.34 -4.36
CA CYS A 71 6.50 19.73 -5.50
C CYS A 71 5.83 20.22 -6.79
N LEU A 72 6.55 20.11 -7.91
CA LEU A 72 6.02 20.36 -9.25
C LEU A 72 5.28 19.11 -9.73
N ASP A 73 3.98 19.02 -9.44
CA ASP A 73 3.16 17.89 -9.86
C ASP A 73 2.53 18.15 -11.25
N LEU A 74 3.32 17.86 -12.28
CA LEU A 74 2.90 18.00 -13.68
C LEU A 74 2.26 16.72 -14.24
N LEU A 75 2.22 15.63 -13.46
CA LEU A 75 1.67 14.34 -13.89
C LEU A 75 0.25 14.40 -14.46
N PRO A 76 -0.66 15.28 -14.01
CA PRO A 76 -1.99 15.41 -14.62
C PRO A 76 -1.99 15.82 -16.11
N LEU A 77 -0.87 16.30 -16.66
CA LEU A 77 -0.76 16.67 -18.08
C LEU A 77 -0.69 15.46 -19.03
N GLY A 78 -0.48 14.24 -18.51
CA GLY A 78 -0.64 12.98 -19.25
C GLY A 78 0.36 12.69 -20.38
N ARG A 79 1.40 13.53 -20.58
CA ARG A 79 2.44 13.32 -21.60
C ARG A 79 3.81 13.11 -20.97
N ALA A 80 4.64 12.24 -21.52
CA ALA A 80 6.00 11.97 -21.03
C ALA A 80 6.06 11.62 -19.52
N GLU A 81 5.19 10.72 -19.06
CA GLU A 81 5.00 10.41 -17.64
C GLU A 81 6.30 10.14 -16.86
N ARG A 82 7.27 9.45 -17.47
CA ARG A 82 8.58 9.17 -16.84
C ARG A 82 9.34 10.45 -16.51
N LEU A 83 9.36 11.42 -17.44
CA LEU A 83 10.03 12.70 -17.24
C LEU A 83 9.28 13.54 -16.20
N LEU A 84 7.96 13.62 -16.30
CA LEU A 84 7.14 14.37 -15.35
C LEU A 84 7.24 13.79 -13.93
N PHE A 85 7.32 12.46 -13.80
CA PHE A 85 7.56 11.79 -12.53
C PHE A 85 8.96 12.10 -11.97
N ALA A 86 9.98 12.17 -12.82
CA ALA A 86 11.32 12.57 -12.40
C ALA A 86 11.35 14.03 -11.92
N ILE A 87 10.70 14.96 -12.62
CA ILE A 87 10.56 16.38 -12.22
C ILE A 87 9.83 16.48 -10.88
N GLN A 88 8.72 15.76 -10.71
CA GLN A 88 7.96 15.73 -9.46
C GLN A 88 8.82 15.21 -8.30
N THR A 89 9.55 14.11 -8.53
CA THR A 89 10.41 13.49 -7.51
C THR A 89 11.58 14.40 -7.12
N LEU A 90 12.24 15.02 -8.09
CA LEU A 90 13.36 15.93 -7.85
C LEU A 90 12.90 17.19 -7.10
N SER A 91 11.83 17.83 -7.56
CA SER A 91 11.28 19.03 -6.91
C SER A 91 10.79 18.75 -5.49
N TYR A 92 10.13 17.61 -5.25
CA TYR A 92 9.77 17.15 -3.90
C TYR A 92 11.02 16.98 -3.03
N THR A 93 12.05 16.30 -3.54
CA THR A 93 13.27 16.01 -2.78
C THR A 93 13.98 17.31 -2.40
N LEU A 94 14.13 18.25 -3.33
CA LEU A 94 14.76 19.56 -3.06
C LEU A 94 13.98 20.37 -2.02
N ALA A 95 12.65 20.46 -2.16
CA ALA A 95 11.79 21.16 -1.20
C ALA A 95 11.84 20.50 0.18
N LEU A 96 11.87 19.16 0.23
CA LEU A 96 12.01 18.42 1.47
C LEU A 96 13.37 18.70 2.12
N LEU A 97 14.47 18.66 1.39
CA LEU A 97 15.81 18.96 1.92
C LEU A 97 15.86 20.37 2.51
N ALA A 98 15.35 21.37 1.80
CA ALA A 98 15.26 22.75 2.31
C ALA A 98 14.46 22.83 3.62
N LEU A 99 13.32 22.14 3.70
CA LEU A 99 12.52 22.07 4.92
C LEU A 99 13.26 21.34 6.05
N MET A 100 13.98 20.27 5.73
CA MET A 100 14.74 19.47 6.70
C MET A 100 16.02 20.18 7.18
N CYS A 101 16.55 21.18 6.48
CA CYS A 101 17.58 22.08 7.02
C CYS A 101 17.04 22.88 8.21
N LEU A 102 15.78 23.30 8.16
CA LEU A 102 15.14 24.14 9.17
C LEU A 102 14.46 23.34 10.30
N ARG A 103 14.37 22.01 10.16
CA ARG A 103 13.65 21.14 11.11
C ARG A 103 14.53 20.00 11.59
N ARG A 104 14.41 19.65 12.87
CA ARG A 104 15.16 18.56 13.51
C ARG A 104 14.22 17.55 14.15
N ALA A 105 14.55 16.28 13.98
CA ALA A 105 13.94 15.13 14.61
C ALA A 105 15.06 14.14 14.98
N GLU A 106 14.81 13.29 15.98
CA GLU A 106 15.73 12.22 16.38
C GLU A 106 15.78 11.11 15.33
N LEU A 107 14.65 10.82 14.67
CA LEU A 107 14.54 9.82 13.61
C LEU A 107 13.84 10.38 12.36
N TYR A 108 14.40 10.04 11.21
CA TYR A 108 13.85 10.27 9.88
C TYR A 108 13.60 8.91 9.25
N TYR A 109 12.33 8.55 9.18
CA TYR A 109 11.87 7.24 8.75
C TYR A 109 11.28 7.37 7.34
N SER A 110 11.71 6.54 6.40
CA SER A 110 11.18 6.61 5.04
C SER A 110 11.25 5.27 4.32
N ARG A 111 10.32 5.08 3.39
CA ARG A 111 10.30 3.96 2.46
C ARG A 111 10.96 4.28 1.11
N ASP A 112 11.38 5.53 0.91
CA ASP A 112 11.94 6.03 -0.34
C ASP A 112 13.47 6.15 -0.26
N ALA A 113 14.17 5.28 -0.99
CA ALA A 113 15.63 5.21 -0.94
C ALA A 113 16.28 6.50 -1.44
N LEU A 114 15.70 7.17 -2.44
CA LEU A 114 16.23 8.42 -2.97
C LEU A 114 16.12 9.56 -1.94
N THR A 115 14.96 9.69 -1.29
CA THR A 115 14.72 10.66 -0.22
C THR A 115 15.75 10.50 0.90
N LEU A 116 16.00 9.27 1.37
CA LEU A 116 16.98 9.03 2.43
C LEU A 116 18.43 9.23 1.97
N LEU A 117 18.75 8.81 0.75
CA LEU A 117 20.07 9.04 0.18
C LEU A 117 20.37 10.55 0.10
N ALA A 118 19.42 11.34 -0.39
CA ALA A 118 19.54 12.79 -0.43
C ALA A 118 19.64 13.40 0.98
N LEU A 119 18.79 12.95 1.91
CA LEU A 119 18.79 13.44 3.29
C LEU A 119 20.07 13.06 4.06
N SER A 120 20.77 12.01 3.64
CA SER A 120 22.05 11.59 4.23
C SER A 120 23.18 12.61 4.07
N ALA A 121 23.03 13.59 3.17
CA ALA A 121 23.94 14.73 3.09
C ALA A 121 23.75 15.74 4.23
N LEU A 122 22.56 15.77 4.85
CA LEU A 122 22.18 16.78 5.86
C LEU A 122 22.07 16.20 7.28
N LYS A 123 21.82 14.90 7.41
CA LYS A 123 21.47 14.26 8.68
C LYS A 123 22.41 13.11 8.99
N PRO A 124 22.75 12.90 10.28
CA PRO A 124 23.67 11.85 10.66
C PRO A 124 23.06 10.48 10.38
N ARG A 125 23.90 9.54 9.90
CA ARG A 125 23.51 8.17 9.56
C ARG A 125 22.60 7.52 10.60
N ARG A 126 22.93 7.64 11.90
CA ARG A 126 22.18 7.03 13.01
C ARG A 126 20.72 7.48 13.13
N ALA A 127 20.38 8.64 12.56
CA ALA A 127 19.01 9.18 12.59
C ALA A 127 18.16 8.73 11.39
N LEU A 128 18.75 8.04 10.41
CA LEU A 128 18.09 7.66 9.17
C LEU A 128 17.66 6.19 9.22
N VAL A 129 16.37 5.95 8.99
CA VAL A 129 15.77 4.62 8.99
C VAL A 129 15.10 4.37 7.64
N TYR A 130 15.56 3.33 6.94
CA TYR A 130 15.01 2.91 5.65
C TYR A 130 14.08 1.71 5.80
N GLU A 131 12.80 1.88 5.53
CA GLU A 131 11.82 0.78 5.43
C GLU A 131 11.78 0.25 4.00
N ALA A 132 12.35 -0.93 3.78
CA ALA A 132 12.34 -1.58 2.48
C ALA A 132 11.15 -2.52 2.37
N HIS A 133 10.35 -2.34 1.31
CA HIS A 133 9.27 -3.25 0.93
C HIS A 133 9.62 -4.14 -0.25
N THR A 134 10.57 -3.72 -1.07
CA THR A 134 10.98 -4.44 -2.28
C THR A 134 12.46 -4.22 -2.56
N LEU A 135 13.03 -5.14 -3.34
CA LEU A 135 14.32 -4.94 -3.97
C LEU A 135 14.14 -4.10 -5.23
N ALA A 136 14.93 -3.03 -5.38
CA ALA A 136 14.94 -2.29 -6.62
C ALA A 136 15.39 -3.21 -7.78
N GLN A 137 14.66 -3.17 -8.90
CA GLN A 137 14.85 -4.08 -10.04
C GLN A 137 15.59 -3.44 -11.23
N SER A 138 15.57 -2.10 -11.37
CA SER A 138 16.34 -1.43 -12.42
C SER A 138 17.82 -1.28 -12.02
N ARG A 139 18.74 -1.19 -13.00
CA ARG A 139 20.18 -0.99 -12.72
C ARG A 139 20.42 0.27 -11.87
N LEU A 140 19.80 1.39 -12.27
CA LEU A 140 19.87 2.64 -11.51
C LEU A 140 19.23 2.52 -10.13
N GLY A 141 18.07 1.88 -10.03
CA GLY A 141 17.38 1.68 -8.75
C GLY A 141 18.19 0.82 -7.77
N ARG A 142 18.81 -0.26 -8.26
CA ARG A 142 19.72 -1.10 -7.46
C ARG A 142 20.91 -0.30 -6.94
N TRP A 143 21.52 0.50 -7.81
CA TRP A 143 22.64 1.36 -7.43
C TRP A 143 22.25 2.39 -6.36
N LEU A 144 21.15 3.11 -6.57
CA LEU A 144 20.62 4.08 -5.60
C LEU A 144 20.25 3.42 -4.26
N GLN A 145 19.58 2.26 -4.30
CA GLN A 145 19.23 1.51 -3.10
C GLN A 145 20.50 1.09 -2.36
N GLY A 146 21.50 0.52 -3.04
CA GLY A 146 22.78 0.14 -2.44
C GLY A 146 23.52 1.31 -1.79
N LEU A 147 23.52 2.49 -2.42
CA LEU A 147 24.05 3.71 -1.80
C LEU A 147 23.28 4.10 -0.54
N CYS A 148 21.95 4.08 -0.60
CA CYS A 148 21.09 4.37 0.56
C CYS A 148 21.40 3.43 1.73
N LEU A 149 21.49 2.11 1.49
CA LEU A 149 21.79 1.10 2.52
C LEU A 149 23.11 1.40 3.26
N ARG A 150 24.11 1.92 2.55
CA ARG A 150 25.40 2.33 3.12
C ARG A 150 25.36 3.66 3.86
N ARG A 151 24.28 4.43 3.76
CA ARG A 151 24.16 5.78 4.34
C ARG A 151 23.13 5.86 5.47
N VAL A 152 22.32 4.83 5.68
CA VAL A 152 21.31 4.77 6.75
C VAL A 152 21.77 3.97 7.96
N GLY A 153 21.29 4.34 9.15
CA GLY A 153 21.69 3.75 10.42
C GLY A 153 20.94 2.46 10.74
N LEU A 154 19.73 2.32 10.22
CA LEU A 154 18.91 1.13 10.34
C LEU A 154 18.13 0.90 9.04
N VAL A 155 18.06 -0.36 8.62
CA VAL A 155 17.15 -0.82 7.59
C VAL A 155 16.09 -1.69 8.25
N VAL A 156 14.83 -1.42 7.96
CA VAL A 156 13.69 -2.23 8.39
C VAL A 156 13.20 -2.99 7.17
N ALA A 157 13.19 -4.31 7.24
CA ALA A 157 12.70 -5.19 6.20
C ALA A 157 11.40 -5.85 6.65
N THR A 158 10.41 -5.91 5.77
CA THR A 158 9.09 -6.48 6.10
C THR A 158 9.07 -8.01 6.14
N THR A 159 10.14 -8.67 5.67
CA THR A 159 10.29 -10.13 5.69
C THR A 159 11.73 -10.54 5.96
N GLY A 160 11.92 -11.75 6.49
CA GLY A 160 13.26 -12.33 6.69
C GLY A 160 14.01 -12.54 5.38
N TYR A 161 13.31 -12.93 4.31
CA TYR A 161 13.88 -13.04 2.97
C TYR A 161 14.41 -11.69 2.47
N LEU A 162 13.60 -10.62 2.56
CA LEU A 162 14.01 -9.30 2.14
C LEU A 162 15.19 -8.78 2.98
N ALA A 163 15.22 -9.09 4.28
CA ALA A 163 16.34 -8.75 5.15
C ALA A 163 17.65 -9.37 4.66
N ALA A 164 17.66 -10.67 4.37
CA ALA A 164 18.84 -11.37 3.86
C ALA A 164 19.34 -10.72 2.55
N ARG A 165 18.44 -10.44 1.61
CA ARG A 165 18.79 -9.80 0.33
C ARG A 165 19.29 -8.37 0.48
N LEU A 166 18.81 -7.62 1.47
CA LEU A 166 19.30 -6.26 1.77
C LEU A 166 20.68 -6.30 2.45
N GLN A 167 20.94 -7.29 3.30
CA GLN A 167 22.28 -7.53 3.86
C GLN A 167 23.30 -7.83 2.77
N GLU A 168 22.97 -8.73 1.83
CA GLU A 168 23.79 -9.01 0.64
C GLU A 168 24.06 -7.75 -0.21
N ARG A 169 23.10 -6.82 -0.26
CA ARG A 169 23.26 -5.52 -0.95
C ARG A 169 24.04 -4.47 -0.14
N GLY A 170 24.54 -4.82 1.04
CA GLY A 170 25.43 -3.98 1.85
C GLY A 170 24.75 -3.21 2.99
N ALA A 171 23.55 -3.62 3.42
CA ALA A 171 22.94 -3.10 4.63
C ALA A 171 23.70 -3.59 5.88
N SER A 172 24.23 -2.68 6.68
CA SER A 172 25.03 -3.04 7.87
C SER A 172 24.19 -3.45 9.07
N ARG A 173 23.02 -2.85 9.24
CA ARG A 173 22.09 -3.13 10.35
C ARG A 173 20.69 -3.28 9.79
N VAL A 174 20.16 -4.49 9.88
CA VAL A 174 18.82 -4.83 9.40
C VAL A 174 17.98 -5.36 10.54
N MET A 175 16.74 -4.90 10.63
CA MET A 175 15.71 -5.42 11.53
C MET A 175 14.57 -5.96 10.69
N VAL A 176 14.12 -7.18 11.00
CA VAL A 176 12.90 -7.73 10.43
C VAL A 176 11.72 -7.22 11.26
N ALA A 177 10.77 -6.54 10.61
CA ALA A 177 9.51 -6.14 11.22
C ALA A 177 8.39 -6.39 10.22
N HIS A 178 7.63 -7.46 10.43
CA HIS A 178 6.52 -7.82 9.56
C HIS A 178 5.43 -6.74 9.57
N ASP A 179 4.81 -6.51 8.41
CA ASP A 179 3.66 -5.63 8.31
C ASP A 179 2.53 -6.17 9.21
N GLY A 180 2.04 -5.31 10.09
CA GLY A 180 0.93 -5.61 10.99
C GLY A 180 -0.42 -5.11 10.45
N PHE A 181 -1.47 -5.42 11.18
CA PHE A 181 -2.78 -4.80 11.00
C PHE A 181 -3.35 -4.38 12.37
N ARG A 182 -4.18 -3.35 12.38
CA ARG A 182 -4.92 -2.95 13.60
C ARG A 182 -6.06 -3.94 13.88
N ALA A 183 -5.96 -4.68 14.98
CA ALA A 183 -6.94 -5.70 15.37
C ALA A 183 -8.33 -5.11 15.63
N GLU A 184 -8.41 -3.87 16.10
CA GLU A 184 -9.67 -3.19 16.42
C GLU A 184 -10.55 -2.99 15.17
N ARG A 185 -9.95 -2.97 13.97
CA ARG A 185 -10.71 -2.91 12.70
C ARG A 185 -11.54 -4.18 12.45
N PHE A 186 -11.17 -5.27 13.11
CA PHE A 186 -11.82 -6.56 13.02
C PHE A 186 -12.56 -6.92 14.31
N ALA A 187 -12.60 -6.01 15.28
CA ALA A 187 -13.40 -6.17 16.48
C ALA A 187 -14.89 -5.99 16.16
N ASN A 188 -15.75 -6.73 16.86
CA ASN A 188 -17.22 -6.62 16.76
C ASN A 188 -17.78 -6.78 15.33
N LEU A 189 -17.12 -7.59 14.50
CA LEU A 189 -17.67 -7.95 13.19
C LEU A 189 -18.96 -8.77 13.36
N PRO A 190 -19.97 -8.55 12.51
CA PRO A 190 -21.13 -9.42 12.47
C PRO A 190 -20.70 -10.85 12.12
N ASP A 191 -21.52 -11.84 12.48
CA ASP A 191 -21.34 -13.18 11.95
C ASP A 191 -21.46 -13.18 10.41
N GLN A 192 -20.98 -14.25 9.78
CA GLN A 192 -20.91 -14.34 8.32
C GLN A 192 -22.28 -14.14 7.64
N LYS A 193 -23.36 -14.65 8.24
CA LYS A 193 -24.71 -14.53 7.67
C LYS A 193 -25.22 -13.10 7.73
N ALA A 194 -25.04 -12.43 8.86
CA ALA A 194 -25.37 -11.02 9.04
C ALA A 194 -24.49 -10.12 8.16
N ALA A 195 -23.21 -10.44 7.98
CA ALA A 195 -22.33 -9.76 7.03
C ALA A 195 -22.85 -9.85 5.60
N ARG A 196 -23.23 -11.06 5.16
CA ARG A 196 -23.84 -11.29 3.84
C ARG A 196 -25.13 -10.50 3.65
N GLN A 197 -26.02 -10.49 4.63
CA GLN A 197 -27.26 -9.71 4.58
C GLN A 197 -27.00 -8.21 4.42
N ARG A 198 -26.05 -7.65 5.19
CA ARG A 198 -25.68 -6.23 5.09
C ARG A 198 -25.08 -5.85 3.73
N LEU A 199 -24.38 -6.80 3.10
CA LEU A 199 -23.71 -6.62 1.82
C LEU A 199 -24.57 -7.08 0.62
N SER A 200 -25.81 -7.52 0.86
CA SER A 200 -26.67 -8.12 -0.16
C SER A 200 -26.02 -9.29 -0.91
N LEU A 201 -25.16 -10.06 -0.20
CA LEU A 201 -24.53 -11.27 -0.74
C LEU A 201 -25.42 -12.50 -0.50
N PRO A 202 -25.36 -13.53 -1.38
CA PRO A 202 -26.14 -14.75 -1.21
C PRO A 202 -25.82 -15.44 0.13
N THR A 203 -26.84 -15.68 0.96
CA THR A 203 -26.66 -16.23 2.31
C THR A 203 -26.25 -17.70 2.31
N ASP A 204 -26.74 -18.49 1.36
CA ASP A 204 -26.56 -19.95 1.31
C ASP A 204 -25.52 -20.40 0.27
N ALA A 205 -24.83 -19.47 -0.38
CA ALA A 205 -23.77 -19.79 -1.33
C ALA A 205 -22.44 -20.04 -0.62
N PHE A 206 -21.56 -20.82 -1.26
CA PHE A 206 -20.15 -20.86 -0.89
C PHE A 206 -19.41 -19.73 -1.60
N VAL A 207 -18.99 -18.72 -0.85
CA VAL A 207 -18.40 -17.49 -1.36
C VAL A 207 -16.89 -17.52 -1.18
N VAL A 208 -16.17 -17.56 -2.30
CA VAL A 208 -14.73 -17.31 -2.34
C VAL A 208 -14.52 -15.84 -2.65
N GLY A 209 -13.87 -15.12 -1.75
CA GLY A 209 -13.60 -13.70 -1.89
C GLY A 209 -12.16 -13.39 -2.25
N TYR A 210 -11.96 -12.34 -3.03
CA TYR A 210 -10.66 -11.71 -3.27
C TYR A 210 -10.77 -10.22 -2.94
N VAL A 211 -9.85 -9.71 -2.10
CA VAL A 211 -9.76 -8.29 -1.78
C VAL A 211 -8.41 -7.75 -2.24
N GLY A 212 -8.43 -6.81 -3.17
CA GLY A 212 -7.22 -6.13 -3.59
C GLY A 212 -7.29 -5.59 -5.01
N ARG A 213 -6.16 -5.04 -5.47
CA ARG A 213 -6.03 -4.64 -6.86
C ARG A 213 -6.03 -5.90 -7.74
N LEU A 214 -6.78 -5.88 -8.83
CA LEU A 214 -6.94 -7.04 -9.73
C LEU A 214 -5.79 -7.17 -10.74
N HIS A 215 -5.04 -6.09 -10.98
CA HIS A 215 -3.86 -6.12 -11.84
C HIS A 215 -2.67 -5.37 -11.20
N THR A 216 -1.47 -5.78 -11.58
CA THR A 216 -0.26 -4.96 -11.54
C THR A 216 0.31 -4.88 -12.95
N VAL A 217 0.95 -3.78 -13.33
CA VAL A 217 1.43 -3.54 -14.71
C VAL A 217 2.17 -4.77 -15.24
N GLY A 218 1.59 -5.44 -16.25
CA GLY A 218 2.16 -6.61 -16.92
C GLY A 218 2.04 -7.96 -16.18
N MET A 219 1.34 -8.04 -15.05
CA MET A 219 1.22 -9.29 -14.28
C MET A 219 -0.18 -9.44 -13.66
N SER A 220 -0.85 -10.57 -13.98
CA SER A 220 -2.09 -10.99 -13.31
C SER A 220 -1.84 -11.16 -11.82
N LYS A 221 -2.84 -10.84 -11.00
CA LYS A 221 -2.84 -11.11 -9.56
C LYS A 221 -3.28 -12.54 -9.21
N GLY A 222 -3.39 -13.40 -10.22
CA GLY A 222 -3.75 -14.81 -10.10
C GLY A 222 -5.25 -15.07 -9.98
N VAL A 223 -6.07 -14.04 -10.14
CA VAL A 223 -7.54 -14.19 -10.09
C VAL A 223 -8.05 -15.01 -11.28
N ASP A 224 -7.35 -14.97 -12.41
CA ASP A 224 -7.54 -15.87 -13.54
C ASP A 224 -7.35 -17.34 -13.16
N VAL A 225 -6.27 -17.66 -12.42
CA VAL A 225 -6.01 -19.01 -11.89
C VAL A 225 -7.09 -19.43 -10.90
N LEU A 226 -7.57 -18.49 -10.07
CA LEU A 226 -8.68 -18.74 -9.15
C LEU A 226 -9.97 -19.08 -9.89
N ILE A 227 -10.28 -18.38 -10.99
CA ILE A 227 -11.44 -18.67 -11.84
C ILE A 227 -11.31 -20.07 -12.45
N ASP A 228 -10.14 -20.44 -12.95
CA ASP A 228 -9.90 -21.78 -13.51
C ASP A 228 -10.10 -22.88 -12.45
N ALA A 229 -9.60 -22.65 -11.23
CA ALA A 229 -9.79 -23.57 -10.13
C ALA A 229 -11.27 -23.69 -9.71
N ILE A 230 -12.02 -22.59 -9.75
CA ILE A 230 -13.47 -22.61 -9.50
C ILE A 230 -14.20 -23.38 -10.60
N ALA A 231 -13.85 -23.18 -11.87
CA ALA A 231 -14.44 -23.89 -13.00
C ALA A 231 -14.20 -25.42 -12.94
N ALA A 232 -13.05 -25.83 -12.42
CA ALA A 232 -12.72 -27.24 -12.22
C ALA A 232 -13.38 -27.87 -10.96
N SER A 233 -14.01 -27.07 -10.12
CA SER A 233 -14.65 -27.54 -8.89
C SER A 233 -16.04 -28.14 -9.16
N ALA A 234 -16.31 -29.31 -8.57
CA ALA A 234 -17.65 -29.89 -8.58
C ALA A 234 -18.64 -29.12 -7.68
N ARG A 235 -18.14 -28.30 -6.74
CA ARG A 235 -18.97 -27.49 -5.85
C ARG A 235 -19.40 -26.21 -6.56
N PRO A 236 -20.68 -25.80 -6.46
CA PRO A 236 -21.10 -24.48 -6.93
C PRO A 236 -20.51 -23.37 -6.04
N ILE A 237 -19.62 -22.55 -6.60
CA ILE A 237 -18.91 -21.48 -5.89
C ILE A 237 -19.35 -20.12 -6.46
N SER A 238 -19.54 -19.14 -5.58
CA SER A 238 -19.67 -17.73 -5.95
C SER A 238 -18.33 -17.02 -5.73
N LEU A 239 -17.87 -16.27 -6.72
CA LEU A 239 -16.66 -15.43 -6.62
C LEU A 239 -17.05 -14.00 -6.30
N CYS A 240 -16.52 -13.45 -5.21
CA CYS A 240 -16.70 -12.04 -4.84
C CYS A 240 -15.39 -11.28 -4.95
N LEU A 241 -15.33 -10.31 -5.89
CA LEU A 241 -14.17 -9.46 -6.13
C LEU A 241 -14.40 -8.08 -5.52
N VAL A 242 -13.58 -7.74 -4.52
CA VAL A 242 -13.56 -6.43 -3.88
C VAL A 242 -12.26 -5.72 -4.25
N GLY A 243 -12.38 -4.68 -5.07
CA GLY A 243 -11.26 -3.93 -5.63
C GLY A 243 -11.44 -3.69 -7.12
N GLY A 244 -10.36 -3.27 -7.78
CA GLY A 244 -10.42 -2.85 -9.18
C GLY A 244 -9.07 -2.90 -9.88
N PRO A 245 -8.97 -2.30 -11.09
CA PRO A 245 -9.98 -1.48 -11.76
C PRO A 245 -11.12 -2.29 -12.38
N ASP A 246 -12.21 -1.60 -12.73
CA ASP A 246 -13.42 -2.18 -13.31
C ASP A 246 -13.14 -2.90 -14.65
N GLU A 247 -12.30 -2.32 -15.51
CA GLU A 247 -11.88 -2.94 -16.77
C GLU A 247 -11.29 -4.35 -16.57
N MET A 248 -10.54 -4.57 -15.48
CA MET A 248 -9.99 -5.89 -15.17
C MET A 248 -11.06 -6.83 -14.62
N ALA A 249 -12.02 -6.31 -13.85
CA ALA A 249 -13.16 -7.09 -13.40
C ALA A 249 -14.01 -7.58 -14.60
N GLU A 250 -14.19 -6.74 -15.62
CA GLU A 250 -14.88 -7.10 -16.87
C GLU A 250 -14.16 -8.22 -17.63
N GLN A 251 -12.82 -8.15 -17.74
CA GLN A 251 -12.02 -9.22 -18.35
C GLN A 251 -12.15 -10.54 -17.58
N LEU A 252 -12.12 -10.48 -16.25
CA LEU A 252 -12.33 -11.66 -15.39
C LEU A 252 -13.75 -12.22 -15.52
N GLN A 253 -14.77 -11.36 -15.65
CA GLN A 253 -16.15 -11.77 -15.90
C GLN A 253 -16.30 -12.42 -17.27
N ALA A 254 -15.60 -11.93 -18.31
CA ALA A 254 -15.57 -12.58 -19.61
C ALA A 254 -14.96 -14.00 -19.52
N ARG A 255 -13.86 -14.17 -18.78
CA ARG A 255 -13.27 -15.50 -18.53
C ARG A 255 -14.23 -16.42 -17.77
N TRP A 256 -14.89 -15.90 -16.74
CA TRP A 256 -15.91 -16.63 -15.98
C TRP A 256 -17.00 -17.20 -16.89
N ARG A 257 -17.51 -16.37 -17.81
CA ARG A 257 -18.52 -16.79 -18.80
C ARG A 257 -17.99 -17.80 -19.80
N ALA A 258 -16.74 -17.67 -20.24
CA ALA A 258 -16.10 -18.62 -21.15
C ALA A 258 -16.00 -20.04 -20.55
N HIS A 259 -15.90 -20.15 -19.23
CA HIS A 259 -15.97 -21.42 -18.51
C HIS A 259 -17.40 -21.95 -18.30
N GLY A 260 -18.43 -21.27 -18.84
CA GLY A 260 -19.83 -21.68 -18.70
C GLY A 260 -20.41 -21.45 -17.30
N LEU A 261 -19.74 -20.66 -16.46
CA LEU A 261 -20.19 -20.39 -15.09
C LEU A 261 -21.30 -19.33 -15.07
N SER A 262 -22.27 -19.51 -14.17
CA SER A 262 -23.42 -18.60 -14.03
C SER A 262 -22.99 -17.19 -13.62
N GLU A 263 -23.44 -16.16 -14.35
CA GLU A 263 -23.14 -14.77 -14.03
C GLU A 263 -23.66 -14.34 -12.65
N ALA A 264 -24.76 -14.94 -12.16
CA ALA A 264 -25.30 -14.68 -10.82
C ALA A 264 -24.35 -15.06 -9.68
N ARG A 265 -23.28 -15.82 -9.99
CA ARG A 265 -22.24 -16.24 -9.04
C ARG A 265 -20.95 -15.43 -9.18
N PHE A 266 -20.90 -14.43 -10.06
CA PHE A 266 -19.77 -13.50 -10.19
C PHE A 266 -20.16 -12.13 -9.64
N LEU A 267 -19.57 -11.76 -8.50
CA LEU A 267 -19.94 -10.57 -7.74
C LEU A 267 -18.77 -9.57 -7.81
N ALA A 268 -18.85 -8.60 -8.71
CA ALA A 268 -17.87 -7.52 -8.82
C ALA A 268 -18.33 -6.30 -8.00
N VAL A 269 -17.74 -6.13 -6.82
CA VAL A 269 -18.10 -5.04 -5.89
C VAL A 269 -17.44 -3.71 -6.28
N GLY A 270 -16.30 -3.79 -6.97
CA GLY A 270 -15.46 -2.62 -7.23
C GLY A 270 -14.69 -2.18 -5.97
N GLN A 271 -14.14 -0.97 -6.01
CA GLN A 271 -13.31 -0.46 -4.92
C GLN A 271 -14.16 0.06 -3.76
N VAL A 272 -13.84 -0.39 -2.53
CA VAL A 272 -14.52 0.03 -1.28
C VAL A 272 -13.58 0.81 -0.37
N LYS A 273 -14.13 1.47 0.66
CA LYS A 273 -13.30 2.16 1.67
C LYS A 273 -12.51 1.13 2.50
N PRO A 274 -11.30 1.47 2.98
CA PRO A 274 -10.54 0.58 3.85
C PRO A 274 -11.30 0.12 5.12
N SER A 275 -12.23 0.92 5.63
CA SER A 275 -13.08 0.59 6.77
C SER A 275 -14.15 -0.47 6.46
N GLU A 276 -14.51 -0.66 5.19
CA GLU A 276 -15.53 -1.64 4.77
C GLU A 276 -14.92 -3.02 4.49
N VAL A 277 -13.62 -3.09 4.22
CA VAL A 277 -12.90 -4.34 3.93
C VAL A 277 -13.13 -5.44 4.99
N PRO A 278 -13.08 -5.17 6.31
CA PRO A 278 -13.36 -6.18 7.32
C PRO A 278 -14.75 -6.83 7.21
N LEU A 279 -15.78 -6.06 6.81
CA LEU A 279 -17.14 -6.57 6.62
C LEU A 279 -17.21 -7.57 5.45
N TYR A 280 -16.52 -7.28 4.34
CA TYR A 280 -16.42 -8.22 3.22
C TYR A 280 -15.67 -9.49 3.60
N LEU A 281 -14.54 -9.35 4.31
CA LEU A 281 -13.77 -10.50 4.77
C LEU A 281 -14.59 -11.41 5.70
N ALA A 282 -15.43 -10.83 6.57
CA ALA A 282 -16.35 -11.58 7.43
C ALA A 282 -17.43 -12.34 6.66
N ALA A 283 -17.78 -11.91 5.44
CA ALA A 283 -18.84 -12.51 4.63
C ALA A 283 -18.37 -13.72 3.80
N PHE A 284 -17.06 -13.89 3.59
CA PHE A 284 -16.50 -14.95 2.77
C PHE A 284 -16.37 -16.27 3.52
N ASP A 285 -16.50 -17.39 2.81
CA ASP A 285 -16.11 -18.71 3.33
C ASP A 285 -14.59 -18.90 3.22
N VAL A 286 -14.01 -18.39 2.13
CA VAL A 286 -12.57 -18.44 1.86
C VAL A 286 -12.13 -17.09 1.32
N CYS A 287 -11.09 -16.50 1.92
CA CYS A 287 -10.38 -15.37 1.33
C CYS A 287 -9.18 -15.90 0.53
N ALA A 288 -9.22 -15.73 -0.79
CA ALA A 288 -8.18 -16.22 -1.69
C ALA A 288 -7.14 -15.12 -1.99
N LEU A 289 -5.87 -15.50 -1.94
CA LEU A 289 -4.74 -14.66 -2.35
C LEU A 289 -3.83 -15.47 -3.30
N PRO A 290 -4.28 -15.74 -4.55
CA PRO A 290 -3.58 -16.60 -5.51
C PRO A 290 -2.39 -15.89 -6.17
N LEU A 291 -1.64 -15.08 -5.42
CA LEU A 291 -0.58 -14.25 -5.96
C LEU A 291 0.49 -15.14 -6.62
N PRO A 292 0.89 -14.84 -7.87
CA PRO A 292 2.04 -15.51 -8.44
C PRO A 292 3.26 -15.25 -7.57
N PHE A 293 4.20 -16.20 -7.54
CA PHE A 293 5.46 -15.99 -6.85
C PHE A 293 6.16 -14.76 -7.42
N THR A 294 6.24 -13.71 -6.61
CA THR A 294 7.03 -12.51 -6.88
C THR A 294 8.19 -12.53 -5.91
N GLU A 295 9.40 -12.56 -6.47
CA GLU A 295 10.69 -12.67 -5.77
C GLU A 295 10.79 -12.05 -4.38
#